data_AF-A0A3D3DM71-F1
#
_entry.id   AF-A0A3D3DM71-F1
#
_cell.length_a   1.000
_cell.length_b   1.000
_cell.length_c   1.000
_cell.angle_alpha   90.00
_cell.angle_beta   90.00
_cell.angle_gamma   90.00
#
_symmetry.space_group_name_H-M   'P 1'
#
loop_
_entity.id
_entity.type
_entity.pdbx_description
1 polymer ?
#
loop_
_entity_poly.entity_id
_entity_poly.type
_entity_poly.pdbx_seq_one_letter_code
_entity_poly.pdbx_strand_id
1 'polypeptide(L)' 'FTLLSEPGRVFEILATTNPAQALSLWASLGLVTNHTGSVSFSEPAAHFPGRFYRARQLP' A
#
# COMPACT_ATOMS: atom_id res chain seq x y z
N PHE A 1 -3.29 -1.42 -7.44
CA PHE A 1 -3.51 -0.01 -7.84
C PHE A 1 -2.18 0.60 -8.25
N THR A 2 -2.21 1.73 -8.96
CA THR A 2 -0.98 2.43 -9.39
C THR A 2 -0.77 3.65 -8.50
N LEU A 3 0.45 3.81 -8.02
CA LEU A 3 0.92 4.96 -7.26
C LEU A 3 1.72 5.87 -8.16
N LEU A 4 1.38 7.16 -8.14
CA LEU A 4 2.15 8.21 -8.80
C LEU A 4 2.82 9.06 -7.73
N SER A 5 4.12 9.28 -7.86
CA SER A 5 4.90 10.12 -6.95
C SER A 5 6.18 10.58 -7.64
N GLU A 6 6.98 11.39 -6.95
CA GLU A 6 8.36 11.59 -7.38
C GLU A 6 9.15 10.26 -7.34
N PRO A 7 10.12 10.07 -8.24
CA PRO A 7 11.11 9.00 -8.13
C PRO A 7 11.86 9.05 -6.79
N GLY A 8 12.21 7.88 -6.25
CA GLY A 8 12.95 7.71 -4.99
C GLY A 8 12.09 7.67 -3.74
N ARG A 9 10.77 7.88 -3.83
CA ARG A 9 9.86 7.83 -2.67
C ARG A 9 9.56 6.39 -2.26
N VAL A 10 9.52 6.16 -0.95
CA VAL A 10 9.20 4.86 -0.34
C VAL A 10 7.81 4.91 0.30
N PHE A 11 7.01 3.91 0.01
CA PHE A 11 5.66 3.76 0.55
C PHE A 11 5.54 2.43 1.27
N GLU A 12 4.91 2.47 2.43
CA GLU A 12 4.36 1.28 3.05
C GLU A 12 2.96 1.02 2.50
N ILE A 13 2.69 -0.22 2.09
CA ILE A 13 1.37 -0.64 1.64
C ILE A 13 0.65 -1.29 2.82
N LEU A 14 -0.47 -0.69 3.20
CA LEU A 14 -1.32 -1.14 4.29
C LEU A 14 -2.60 -1.76 3.73
N ALA A 15 -3.11 -2.79 4.40
CA ALA A 15 -4.37 -3.44 4.07
C ALA A 15 -5.26 -3.70 5.29
N THR A 16 -6.57 -3.70 5.07
CA THR A 16 -7.58 -4.04 6.07
C THR A 16 -8.84 -4.61 5.44
N THR A 17 -9.62 -5.38 6.19
CA THR A 17 -11.02 -5.73 5.86
C THR A 17 -12.03 -4.74 6.43
N ASN A 18 -11.65 -3.91 7.39
CA ASN A 18 -12.48 -2.86 7.99
C ASN A 18 -11.77 -1.49 7.87
N PRO A 19 -12.21 -0.60 6.96
CA PRO A 19 -11.56 0.69 6.75
C PRO A 19 -11.86 1.72 7.85
N ALA A 20 -12.83 1.45 8.74
CA ALA A 20 -13.15 2.34 9.85
C ALA A 20 -12.15 2.23 11.02
N GLN A 21 -11.28 1.22 11.03
CA GLN A 21 -10.27 1.05 12.07
C GLN A 21 -9.08 2.01 11.89
N ALA A 22 -8.41 2.35 12.99
CA ALA A 22 -7.22 3.20 12.98
C ALA A 22 -6.10 2.61 12.09
N LEU A 23 -5.34 3.47 11.39
CA LEU A 23 -4.28 3.05 10.47
C LEU A 23 -3.18 2.21 11.14
N SER A 24 -2.93 2.42 12.44
CA SER A 24 -1.98 1.62 13.22
C SER A 24 -2.39 0.15 13.36
N LEU A 25 -3.65 -0.18 13.10
CA LEU A 25 -4.20 -1.54 13.13
C LEU A 25 -4.29 -2.17 11.73
N TRP A 26 -3.94 -1.43 10.68
CA TRP A 26 -3.90 -2.00 9.33
C TRP A 26 -2.67 -2.87 9.19
N ALA A 27 -2.82 -4.01 8.49
CA ALA A 27 -1.71 -4.91 8.26
C ALA A 27 -0.75 -4.32 7.23
N SER A 28 0.54 -4.33 7.53
CA SER A 28 1.59 -3.97 6.56
C SER A 28 1.82 -5.12 5.60
N LEU A 29 1.67 -4.86 4.30
CA LEU A 29 1.97 -5.81 3.22
C LEU A 29 3.41 -5.66 2.71
N GLY A 30 4.13 -4.62 3.15
CA GLY A 30 5.52 -4.37 2.80
C GLY A 30 5.78 -2.98 2.25
N LEU A 31 7.03 -2.78 1.80
CA LEU A 31 7.52 -1.52 1.26
C LEU A 31 7.61 -1.57 -0.26
N VAL A 32 7.24 -0.46 -0.89
CA VAL A 32 7.34 -0.25 -2.33
C VAL A 32 8.11 1.04 -2.57
N THR A 33 9.18 0.96 -3.36
CA THR A 33 9.93 2.13 -3.80
C THR A 33 9.48 2.52 -5.20
N ASN A 34 9.09 3.77 -5.38
CA ASN A 34 8.78 4.30 -6.70
C ASN A 34 10.06 4.81 -7.37
N HIS A 35 10.62 4.05 -8.31
CA HIS A 35 11.91 4.40 -8.95
C HIS A 35 11.78 5.31 -10.17
N THR A 36 10.61 5.36 -10.82
CA THR A 36 10.45 5.97 -12.15
C THR A 36 9.37 7.05 -12.20
N GLY A 37 8.67 7.27 -11.09
CA GLY A 37 7.56 8.22 -10.97
C GLY A 37 6.19 7.55 -10.97
N SER A 38 6.13 6.25 -11.32
CA SER A 38 4.94 5.42 -11.19
C SER A 38 5.32 4.01 -10.74
N VAL A 39 4.56 3.44 -9.80
CA VAL A 39 4.73 2.05 -9.38
C VAL A 39 3.38 1.35 -9.22
N SER A 40 3.27 0.16 -9.80
CA SER A 40 2.08 -0.67 -9.70
C SER A 40 2.22 -1.66 -8.55
N PHE A 41 1.24 -1.66 -7.65
CA PHE A 41 1.13 -2.66 -6.59
C PHE A 41 -0.02 -3.62 -6.91
N SER A 42 0.27 -4.92 -6.86
CA SER A 42 -0.69 -6.02 -6.91
C SER A 42 -0.38 -7.02 -5.80
N GLU A 43 -1.37 -7.37 -4.99
CA GLU A 43 -1.23 -8.43 -3.99
C GLU A 43 -1.39 -9.81 -4.69
N PRO A 44 -0.34 -10.66 -4.75
CA PRO A 44 -0.40 -11.92 -5.49
C PRO A 44 -1.28 -12.99 -4.80
N ALA A 45 -1.53 -12.86 -3.50
CA ALA A 45 -2.35 -13.79 -2.73
C ALA A 45 -3.38 -13.03 -1.90
N ALA A 46 -4.44 -12.54 -2.55
CA ALA A 46 -5.59 -12.01 -1.84
C ALA A 46 -6.36 -13.18 -1.18
N HIS A 47 -5.87 -13.63 -0.02
CA HIS A 47 -6.45 -14.76 0.73
C HIS A 47 -7.91 -14.51 1.18
N PHE A 48 -8.40 -13.28 1.05
CA PHE A 48 -9.76 -12.90 1.44
C PHE A 48 -10.39 -11.94 0.41
N PRO A 49 -11.62 -12.21 -0.05
CA PRO A 49 -12.38 -11.23 -0.82
C PRO A 49 -12.77 -10.05 0.10
N GLY A 50 -12.57 -8.81 -0.37
CA GLY A 50 -13.00 -7.60 0.34
C GLY A 50 -11.94 -6.96 1.23
N ARG A 51 -10.86 -6.45 0.61
CA ARG A 51 -9.83 -5.66 1.30
C ARG A 51 -9.78 -4.23 0.76
N PHE A 52 -9.51 -3.31 1.67
CA PHE A 52 -9.14 -1.93 1.38
C PHE A 52 -7.63 -1.80 1.50
N TYR A 53 -7.05 -0.98 0.62
CA TYR A 53 -5.62 -0.74 0.59
C TYR A 53 -5.33 0.74 0.72
N ARG A 54 -4.19 1.06 1.34
CA ARG A 54 -3.69 2.43 1.44
C ARG A 54 -2.17 2.43 1.33
N ALA A 55 -1.64 3.35 0.52
CA ALA A 55 -0.21 3.64 0.55
C ALA A 55 0.06 4.77 1.56
N ARG A 56 1.07 4.58 2.40
CA ARG A 56 1.58 5.58 3.34
C ARG A 56 3.01 5.91 2.95
N GLN A 57 3.26 7.15 2.54
CA GLN A 57 4.62 7.62 2.29
C GLN A 57 5.40 7.61 3.60
N LEU A 58 6.60 7.05 3.58
CA LEU A 58 7.54 7.11 4.70
C LEU A 58 8.40 8.38 4.60
N PRO A 59 8.97 8.86 5.74
CA PRO A 59 9.87 10.00 5.75
C PRO A 59 11.06 9.86 4.80
#